data_AF-A0A2G6MN26-F1
#
_entry.id   AF-A0A2G6MN26-F1
#
_cell.length_a   1.000
_cell.length_b   1.000
_cell.length_c   1.000
_cell.angle_alpha   90.00
_cell.angle_beta   90.00
_cell.angle_gamma   90.00
#
_symmetry.space_group_name_H-M   'P 1'
#
loop_
_entity.id
_entity.type
_entity.pdbx_description
1 polymer ?
#
loop_
_entity_poly.entity_id
_entity_poly.type
_entity_poly.pdbx_seq_one_letter_code
_entity_poly.pdbx_strand_id
1 'polypeptide(L)'
;MVTMGFMGAAGEVTGSMHVLDTGDEKILLDCGMFQGRRKEAREKNLNFPLKRSDIATMVLSHAHIDHSGRIPMLTKDGFVGRIVTTRPTQDALNYMLLDSGHIQESDAQYLNYKA
;
A
#
# COMPACT_ATOMS: atom_id res chain seq x y z
N MET A 1 -14.18 -10.94 19.46
CA MET A 1 -13.10 -10.15 20.11
C MET A 1 -12.39 -9.43 18.99
N VAL A 2 -12.21 -8.12 19.08
CA VAL A 2 -11.56 -7.34 18.02
C VAL A 2 -10.04 -7.50 18.13
N THR A 3 -9.36 -7.72 17.01
CA THR A 3 -7.90 -7.84 16.96
C THR A 3 -7.28 -6.85 15.99
N MET A 4 -6.02 -6.51 16.21
CA MET A 4 -5.26 -5.62 15.35
C MET A 4 -3.96 -6.30 14.90
N GLY A 5 -3.73 -6.34 13.60
CA GLY A 5 -2.51 -6.82 12.98
C GLY A 5 -1.66 -5.69 12.41
N PHE A 6 -0.34 -5.84 12.52
CA PHE A 6 0.65 -4.88 12.05
C PHE A 6 1.47 -5.53 10.93
N MET A 7 1.30 -5.04 9.70
CA MET A 7 1.90 -5.63 8.49
C MET A 7 3.01 -4.75 7.91
N GLY A 8 3.20 -3.55 8.45
CA GLY A 8 4.30 -2.64 8.14
C GLY A 8 4.24 -1.40 9.05
N ALA A 9 5.24 -0.52 8.94
CA ALA A 9 5.46 0.60 9.85
C ALA A 9 5.48 0.24 11.35
N ALA A 10 5.92 -0.98 11.68
CA ALA A 10 6.07 -1.48 13.05
C ALA A 10 7.54 -1.77 13.35
N GLY A 11 8.19 -0.88 14.11
CA GLY A 11 9.64 -0.90 14.31
C GLY A 11 10.45 -0.37 13.13
N GLU A 12 9.78 0.22 12.12
CA GLU A 12 10.38 0.87 10.96
C GLU A 12 9.53 2.04 10.48
N VAL A 13 10.10 2.91 9.62
CA VAL A 13 9.38 3.99 8.95
C VAL A 13 9.12 3.56 7.51
N THR A 14 7.92 3.81 7.01
CA THR A 14 7.35 3.41 5.70
C THR A 14 6.66 2.04 5.64
N GLY A 15 5.85 1.85 4.59
CA GLY A 15 5.07 0.63 4.39
C GLY A 15 3.88 0.50 5.33
N SER A 16 3.23 1.62 5.73
CA SER A 16 2.10 1.58 6.66
C SER A 16 1.01 0.64 6.17
N MET A 17 0.70 -0.38 6.96
CA MET A 17 -0.34 -1.36 6.67
C MET A 17 -0.77 -2.04 7.96
N HIS A 18 -2.01 -1.80 8.36
CA HIS A 18 -2.58 -2.33 9.61
C HIS A 18 -3.97 -2.91 9.33
N VAL A 19 -4.32 -4.01 9.98
CA VAL A 19 -5.65 -4.61 9.81
C VAL A 19 -6.38 -4.66 11.13
N LEU A 20 -7.61 -4.16 11.15
CA LEU A 20 -8.56 -4.35 12.24
C LEU A 20 -9.49 -5.49 11.84
N ASP A 21 -9.50 -6.58 12.61
CA ASP A 21 -10.38 -7.72 12.41
C ASP A 21 -11.41 -7.75 13.54
N THR A 22 -12.68 -7.57 13.18
CA THR A 22 -13.79 -7.53 14.13
C THR A 22 -14.33 -8.92 14.47
N GLY A 23 -13.90 -9.95 13.74
CA GLY A 23 -14.50 -11.29 13.69
C GLY A 23 -15.49 -11.47 12.55
N ASP A 24 -16.15 -10.40 12.11
CA ASP A 24 -17.11 -10.40 11.00
C ASP A 24 -16.49 -9.85 9.71
N GLU A 25 -15.64 -8.83 9.83
CA GLU A 25 -14.99 -8.18 8.69
C GLU A 25 -13.58 -7.70 9.02
N LYS A 26 -12.77 -7.53 7.97
CA LYS A 26 -11.42 -6.95 8.06
C LYS A 26 -11.42 -5.56 7.43
N ILE A 27 -10.96 -4.59 8.21
CA ILE A 27 -10.76 -3.20 7.78
C ILE A 27 -9.25 -2.95 7.69
N LEU A 28 -8.78 -2.57 6.51
CA LEU A 28 -7.39 -2.21 6.26
C LEU A 28 -7.18 -0.72 6.53
N LEU A 29 -6.22 -0.36 7.38
CA LEU A 29 -5.73 1.00 7.54
C LEU A 29 -4.41 1.14 6.78
N ASP A 30 -4.42 2.04 5.80
CA ASP A 30 -3.32 2.32 4.86
C ASP A 30 -2.88 1.10 4.01
N CYS A 31 -2.23 1.40 2.90
CA CYS A 31 -1.61 0.43 2.00
C CYS A 31 -0.34 1.05 1.42
N GLY A 32 0.66 1.23 2.29
CA GLY A 32 1.88 1.95 2.02
C GLY A 32 2.95 1.15 1.30
N MET A 33 3.79 1.85 0.52
CA MET A 33 5.00 1.29 -0.08
C MET A 33 6.19 1.40 0.88
N PHE A 34 6.98 0.32 1.00
CA PHE A 34 8.25 0.36 1.71
C PHE A 34 9.29 1.13 0.91
N GLN A 35 10.02 2.03 1.55
CA GLN A 35 11.12 2.79 0.95
C GLN A 35 12.44 2.50 1.68
N GLY A 36 13.57 2.77 1.03
CA GLY A 36 14.90 2.55 1.60
C GLY A 36 15.80 1.72 0.70
N ARG A 37 16.57 0.79 1.29
CA ARG A 37 17.54 -0.01 0.54
C ARG A 37 16.83 -0.81 -0.55
N ARG A 38 17.25 -0.62 -1.80
CA ARG A 38 16.55 -1.12 -3.01
C ARG A 38 16.16 -2.61 -2.93
N LYS A 39 17.07 -3.48 -2.49
CA LYS A 39 16.80 -4.93 -2.39
C LYS A 39 15.72 -5.25 -1.36
N GLU A 40 15.88 -4.72 -0.15
CA GLU A 40 14.94 -4.94 0.97
C GLU A 40 13.55 -4.36 0.65
N ALA A 41 13.50 -3.12 0.16
CA ALA A 41 12.25 -2.49 -0.24
C ALA A 41 11.55 -3.27 -1.36
N ARG A 42 12.29 -3.75 -2.37
CA ARG A 42 11.73 -4.58 -3.45
C ARG A 42 11.13 -5.88 -2.92
N GLU A 43 11.85 -6.60 -2.05
CA GLU A 43 11.37 -7.85 -1.45
C GLU A 43 10.09 -7.64 -0.64
N LYS A 44 10.04 -6.59 0.20
CA LYS A 44 8.83 -6.27 0.99
C LYS A 44 7.66 -5.83 0.12
N ASN A 45 7.90 -5.03 -0.93
CA ASN A 45 6.84 -4.53 -1.80
C ASN A 45 6.26 -5.61 -2.72
N LEU A 46 7.04 -6.61 -3.14
CA LEU A 46 6.53 -7.73 -3.93
C LEU A 46 5.62 -8.67 -3.14
N ASN A 47 5.75 -8.68 -1.81
CA ASN A 47 4.96 -9.52 -0.93
C ASN A 47 3.79 -8.75 -0.30
N PHE A 48 2.57 -9.21 -0.57
CA PHE A 48 1.37 -8.65 0.03
C PHE A 48 0.78 -9.65 1.03
N PRO A 49 0.80 -9.34 2.34
CA PRO A 49 0.63 -10.33 3.40
C PRO A 49 -0.84 -10.71 3.65
N LEU A 50 -1.79 -10.01 3.02
CA LEU A 50 -3.22 -10.24 3.19
C LEU A 50 -3.83 -10.83 1.93
N LYS A 51 -4.85 -11.67 2.12
CA LYS A 51 -5.76 -12.07 1.06
C LYS A 51 -6.73 -10.91 0.80
N ARG A 52 -6.69 -10.34 -0.39
CA ARG A 52 -7.36 -9.07 -0.72
C ARG A 52 -8.88 -9.18 -0.69
N SER A 53 -9.40 -10.35 -1.08
CA SER A 53 -10.82 -10.66 -1.04
C SER A 53 -11.41 -10.67 0.37
N ASP A 54 -10.58 -10.79 1.40
CA ASP A 54 -11.02 -10.85 2.78
C ASP A 54 -11.15 -9.44 3.40
N ILE A 55 -10.72 -8.39 2.69
CA ILE A 55 -10.75 -7.00 3.15
C ILE A 55 -12.05 -6.36 2.66
N ALA A 56 -12.93 -5.98 3.60
CA ALA A 56 -14.21 -5.36 3.29
C ALA A 56 -14.07 -3.87 2.93
N THR A 57 -13.22 -3.16 3.68
CA THR A 57 -12.99 -1.72 3.52
C THR A 57 -11.53 -1.38 3.77
N MET A 58 -11.00 -0.43 3.02
CA MET A 58 -9.73 0.23 3.31
C MET A 58 -9.99 1.69 3.72
N VAL A 59 -9.39 2.13 4.82
CA VAL A 59 -9.30 3.54 5.21
C VAL A 59 -7.89 4.02 4.90
N LEU A 60 -7.78 5.10 4.13
CA LEU A 60 -6.50 5.76 3.86
C LEU A 60 -6.40 7.03 4.70
N SER A 61 -5.35 7.10 5.53
CA SER A 61 -5.09 8.25 6.40
C SER A 61 -4.75 9.52 5.61
N HIS A 62 -3.79 9.45 4.68
CA HIS A 62 -3.33 10.56 3.85
C HIS A 62 -2.58 10.07 2.59
N ALA A 63 -2.19 11.00 1.71
CA ALA A 63 -1.79 10.67 0.33
C ALA A 63 -0.36 10.18 0.15
N HIS A 64 0.53 10.30 1.16
CA HIS A 64 1.94 9.95 1.01
C HIS A 64 2.13 8.49 0.57
N ILE A 65 3.14 8.23 -0.24
CA ILE A 65 3.37 6.93 -0.90
C ILE A 65 3.68 5.82 0.12
N ASP A 66 4.23 6.16 1.27
CA ASP A 66 4.42 5.22 2.38
C ASP A 66 3.13 4.86 3.14
N HIS A 67 1.99 5.44 2.74
CA HIS A 67 0.63 5.10 3.17
C HIS A 67 -0.29 4.67 2.02
N SER A 68 -0.03 5.12 0.79
CA SER A 68 -0.91 4.90 -0.37
C SER A 68 -0.28 4.09 -1.52
N GLY A 69 1.04 3.96 -1.54
CA GLY A 69 1.80 3.52 -2.71
C GLY A 69 1.56 2.07 -3.14
N ARG A 70 0.98 1.23 -2.27
CA ARG A 70 0.60 -0.15 -2.58
C ARG A 70 -0.90 -0.32 -2.87
N ILE A 71 -1.70 0.75 -2.89
CA ILE A 71 -3.11 0.70 -3.32
C ILE A 71 -3.27 0.03 -4.70
N PRO A 72 -2.45 0.35 -5.74
CA PRO A 72 -2.57 -0.33 -7.03
C PRO A 72 -2.37 -1.86 -6.93
N MET A 73 -1.55 -2.33 -5.99
CA MET A 73 -1.35 -3.77 -5.74
C MET A 73 -2.53 -4.41 -5.01
N LEU A 74 -3.18 -3.67 -4.11
CA LEU A 74 -4.42 -4.10 -3.46
C LEU A 74 -5.54 -4.27 -4.48
N THR A 75 -5.75 -3.26 -5.34
CA THR A 75 -6.87 -3.24 -6.29
C THR A 75 -6.68 -4.13 -7.52
N LYS A 76 -5.42 -4.49 -7.85
CA LYS A 76 -5.12 -5.35 -9.01
C LYS A 76 -5.62 -6.79 -8.86
N ASP A 77 -5.76 -7.28 -7.62
CA ASP A 77 -6.01 -8.71 -7.38
C ASP A 77 -7.02 -8.94 -6.24
N GLY A 78 -8.29 -9.12 -6.58
CA GLY A 78 -9.31 -9.67 -5.68
C GLY A 78 -9.93 -8.73 -4.64
N PHE A 79 -9.45 -7.50 -4.48
CA PHE A 79 -10.12 -6.49 -3.65
C PHE A 79 -11.32 -5.88 -4.38
N VAL A 80 -12.50 -5.96 -3.76
CA VAL A 80 -13.76 -5.38 -4.28
C VAL A 80 -14.41 -4.39 -3.29
N GLY A 81 -13.73 -4.13 -2.18
CA GLY A 81 -14.19 -3.25 -1.12
C GLY A 81 -14.09 -1.76 -1.47
N ARG A 82 -14.48 -0.91 -0.52
CA ARG A 82 -14.38 0.55 -0.67
C ARG A 82 -13.07 1.06 -0.12
N ILE A 83 -12.49 2.07 -0.77
CA ILE A 83 -11.41 2.88 -0.21
C ILE A 83 -12.04 4.19 0.28
N VAL A 84 -11.89 4.46 1.58
CA VAL A 84 -12.45 5.65 2.25
C VAL A 84 -11.32 6.58 2.63
N THR A 85 -11.41 7.83 2.20
CA THR A 85 -10.45 8.88 2.54
C THR A 85 -11.07 10.26 2.37
N THR A 86 -10.34 11.31 2.72
CA THR A 86 -10.79 12.70 2.55
C THR A 86 -10.70 13.14 1.08
N ARG A 87 -11.53 14.09 0.65
CA ARG A 87 -11.46 14.63 -0.72
C ARG A 87 -10.06 15.17 -1.08
N PRO A 88 -9.39 15.98 -0.23
CA PRO A 88 -8.03 16.44 -0.52
C PRO A 88 -7.02 15.29 -0.69
N THR A 89 -7.15 14.22 0.11
CA THR A 89 -6.30 13.04 -0.05
C THR A 89 -6.55 12.37 -1.39
N GLN A 90 -7.80 12.15 -1.77
CA GLN A 90 -8.16 11.59 -3.07
C GLN A 90 -7.60 12.43 -4.23
N ASP A 91 -7.73 13.75 -4.17
CA ASP A 91 -7.24 14.65 -5.22
C ASP A 91 -5.71 14.57 -5.35
N ALA A 92 -4.98 14.49 -4.23
CA ALA A 92 -3.53 14.35 -4.21
C ALA A 92 -3.05 13.01 -4.80
N LEU A 93 -3.82 11.91 -4.60
CA LEU A 93 -3.46 10.60 -5.14
C LEU A 93 -3.36 10.59 -6.67
N ASN A 94 -4.13 11.42 -7.37
CA ASN A 94 -4.08 11.52 -8.83
C ASN A 94 -2.68 11.92 -9.34
N TYR A 95 -1.91 12.66 -8.53
CA TYR A 95 -0.55 13.03 -8.86
C TYR A 95 0.45 12.05 -8.26
N MET A 96 0.32 11.77 -6.96
CA MET A 96 1.29 10.99 -6.20
C MET A 96 1.47 9.57 -6.77
N LEU A 97 0.37 8.87 -7.07
CA LEU A 97 0.45 7.49 -7.55
C LEU A 97 1.00 7.40 -8.98
N LEU A 98 0.63 8.34 -9.86
CA LEU A 98 1.13 8.37 -11.24
C LEU A 98 2.61 8.72 -11.28
N ASP A 99 3.05 9.71 -10.51
CA ASP A 99 4.46 10.09 -10.41
C ASP A 99 5.31 8.94 -9.82
N SER A 100 4.82 8.30 -8.74
CA SER A 100 5.50 7.13 -8.18
C SER A 100 5.60 5.97 -9.17
N GLY A 101 4.55 5.72 -9.96
CA GLY A 101 4.58 4.74 -11.05
C GLY A 101 5.62 5.08 -12.11
N HIS A 102 5.66 6.32 -12.56
CA HIS A 102 6.62 6.80 -13.56
C HIS A 102 8.09 6.66 -13.09
N ILE A 103 8.37 6.98 -11.82
CA ILE A 103 9.69 6.77 -11.21
C ILE A 103 10.06 5.29 -11.22
N GLN A 104 9.13 4.40 -10.83
CA GLN A 104 9.38 2.95 -10.82
C GLN A 104 9.64 2.38 -12.22
N GLU A 105 8.90 2.84 -13.23
CA GLU A 105 9.13 2.48 -14.64
C GLU A 105 10.50 2.93 -15.12
N SER A 106 10.89 4.17 -14.80
CA SER A 106 12.20 4.74 -15.15
C SER A 106 13.34 3.95 -14.49
N ASP A 107 13.20 3.60 -13.21
CA ASP A 107 14.15 2.76 -12.47
C ASP A 107 14.29 1.38 -13.10
N ALA A 108 13.17 0.76 -13.52
CA ALA A 108 13.17 -0.53 -14.19
C ALA A 108 13.87 -0.47 -15.56
N GLN A 109 13.61 0.57 -16.35
CA GLN A 109 14.27 0.79 -17.65
C GLN A 109 15.79 0.97 -17.48
N TYR A 110 16.21 1.78 -16.50
CA TYR A 110 17.62 1.99 -16.20
C TYR A 110 18.34 0.68 -15.81
N LEU A 111 17.70 -0.13 -14.95
CA LEU A 111 18.25 -1.42 -14.54
C LEU A 111 18.33 -2.42 -15.70
N ASN A 112 17.34 -2.46 -16.58
CA ASN A 112 17.36 -3.33 -17.77
C ASN A 112 18.44 -2.92 -18.77
N TYR A 113 18.75 -1.62 -18.88
CA TYR A 113 19.84 -1.13 -19.73
C TYR A 113 21.23 -1.47 -19.17
N LYS A 114 21.38 -1.55 -17.84
CA LYS A 114 22.65 -1.83 -17.15
C LYS A 114 22.94 -3.31 -16.92
N ALA A 115 21.95 -4.19 -17.12
CA ALA A 115 22.06 -5.64 -17.00
C ALA A 115 22.70 -6.26 -18.25
#